data_AF-A0A923XKS5-F1
#
_entry.id   AF-A0A923XKS5-F1
#
_cell.length_a   1.000
_cell.length_b   1.000
_cell.length_c   1.000
_cell.angle_alpha   90.00
_cell.angle_beta   90.00
_cell.angle_gamma   90.00
#
_symmetry.space_group_name_H-M   'P 1'
#
loop_
_entity.id
_entity.type
_entity.pdbx_description
1 polymer ?
#
loop_
_entity_poly.entity_id
_entity_poly.type
_entity_poly.pdbx_seq_one_letter_code
_entity_poly.pdbx_strand_id
1 'polypeptide(L)'
;MRAGPAKRLPLAWRKDRLIVLPRPMRRFEETQLQPTPTLQNGDMEKENSVSEARALVEALVRTLHAKLIETHVSWVLLGADTAWKIKKPVRLPFVDYSTLNLRRRYCEEELRLNRRLAPSLYLGVARITGTPLAPQLDGPGKVQEYAVRMCRFPDGALFSEQLAAGTLRPEDVDRLAWLVAGFQQRSPPTEAADGFAL
;
A
#
# COMPACT_ATOMS: atom_id res chain seq x y z
N MET A 1 -20.80 -38.54 -40.26
CA MET A 1 -20.21 -37.40 -39.52
C MET A 1 -19.22 -37.96 -38.50
N ARG A 2 -17.91 -37.73 -38.71
CA ARG A 2 -16.84 -38.21 -37.80
C ARG A 2 -16.45 -37.07 -36.86
N ALA A 3 -16.49 -37.30 -35.55
CA ALA A 3 -15.93 -36.40 -34.55
C ALA A 3 -14.39 -36.56 -34.50
N GLY A 4 -13.67 -35.44 -34.60
CA GLY A 4 -12.21 -35.39 -34.50
C GLY A 4 -11.72 -35.43 -33.04
N PRO A 5 -10.45 -35.79 -32.79
CA PRO A 5 -9.94 -35.98 -31.43
C PRO A 5 -9.68 -34.64 -30.72
N ALA A 6 -9.98 -34.63 -29.42
CA ALA A 6 -9.77 -33.50 -28.51
C ALA A 6 -8.30 -33.04 -28.48
N LYS A 7 -8.08 -31.73 -28.61
CA LYS A 7 -6.76 -31.10 -28.54
C LYS A 7 -6.19 -31.20 -27.12
N ARG A 8 -4.98 -31.73 -27.00
CA ARG A 8 -4.22 -31.85 -25.75
C ARG A 8 -3.80 -30.47 -25.22
N LEU A 9 -3.98 -30.25 -23.92
CA LEU A 9 -3.44 -29.10 -23.19
C LEU A 9 -1.90 -29.20 -23.07
N PRO A 10 -1.16 -28.07 -23.07
CA PRO A 10 0.30 -28.05 -22.92
C PRO A 10 0.79 -28.63 -21.58
N LEU A 11 1.93 -29.33 -21.66
CA LEU A 11 2.52 -30.24 -20.67
C LEU A 11 3.07 -29.61 -19.36
N ALA A 12 2.66 -28.40 -18.98
CA ALA A 12 3.24 -27.66 -17.85
C ALA A 12 2.50 -27.86 -16.50
N TRP A 13 1.41 -28.61 -16.48
CA TRP A 13 0.59 -28.82 -15.28
C TRP A 13 0.47 -30.32 -14.96
N ARG A 14 1.57 -30.94 -14.52
CA ARG A 14 1.54 -32.28 -13.91
C ARG A 14 1.47 -32.18 -12.39
N LYS A 15 0.50 -32.92 -11.85
CA LYS A 15 0.07 -33.04 -10.45
C LYS A 15 1.06 -33.83 -9.59
N ASP A 16 2.32 -33.41 -9.48
CA ASP A 16 3.28 -34.06 -8.55
C ASP A 16 4.33 -33.06 -8.04
N ARG A 17 3.90 -32.09 -7.21
CA ARG A 17 4.78 -31.45 -6.23
C ARG A 17 4.07 -31.35 -4.90
N LEU A 18 4.74 -31.90 -3.89
CA LEU A 18 4.26 -32.14 -2.54
C LEU A 18 3.56 -30.92 -1.92
N ILE A 19 2.36 -31.18 -1.41
CA ILE A 19 1.74 -30.41 -0.34
C ILE A 19 2.63 -30.57 0.89
N VAL A 20 3.34 -29.50 1.29
CA VAL A 20 3.93 -29.43 2.62
C VAL A 20 2.78 -29.19 3.59
N LEU A 21 2.33 -30.26 4.25
CA LEU A 21 1.40 -30.16 5.38
C LEU A 21 2.06 -29.33 6.49
N PRO A 22 1.32 -28.44 7.18
CA PRO A 22 1.84 -27.70 8.31
C PRO A 22 2.18 -28.66 9.46
N ARG A 23 3.41 -28.53 10.00
CA ARG A 23 3.83 -29.23 11.22
C ARG A 23 2.92 -28.85 12.39
N PRO A 24 2.63 -29.78 13.33
CA PRO A 24 1.88 -29.45 14.54
C PRO A 24 2.63 -28.37 15.34
N MET A 25 1.90 -27.36 15.81
CA MET A 25 2.43 -26.32 16.70
C MET A 25 3.06 -26.99 17.92
N ARG A 26 4.33 -26.68 18.19
CA ARG A 26 4.92 -26.98 19.50
C ARG A 26 4.17 -26.16 20.55
N ARG A 27 3.84 -26.83 21.66
CA ARG A 27 3.36 -26.22 22.90
C ARG A 27 4.38 -25.14 23.29
N PHE A 28 3.95 -23.88 23.35
CA PHE A 28 4.79 -22.79 23.83
C PHE A 28 5.04 -23.02 25.33
N GLU A 29 6.29 -23.29 25.69
CA GLU A 29 6.75 -23.12 27.07
C GLU A 29 6.77 -21.62 27.38
N GLU A 30 6.25 -21.27 28.56
CA GLU A 30 6.23 -19.92 29.12
C GLU A 30 7.65 -19.36 29.15
N THR A 31 7.99 -18.57 28.14
CA THR A 31 9.24 -17.83 28.08
C THR A 31 9.13 -16.67 29.05
N GLN A 32 9.98 -16.69 30.08
CA GLN A 32 10.06 -15.64 31.09
C GLN A 32 10.19 -14.26 30.43
N LEU A 33 9.38 -13.31 30.91
CA LEU A 33 9.43 -11.90 30.52
C LEU A 33 10.86 -11.39 30.69
N GLN A 34 11.54 -11.11 29.57
CA GLN A 34 12.73 -10.28 29.60
C GLN A 34 12.31 -8.82 29.84
N PRO A 35 13.07 -8.04 30.61
CA PRO A 35 12.76 -6.64 30.85
C PRO A 35 12.72 -5.87 29.53
N THR A 36 11.72 -5.01 29.38
CA THR A 36 11.54 -4.14 28.21
C THR A 36 12.82 -3.34 27.96
N PRO A 37 13.45 -3.40 26.76
CA PRO A 37 14.67 -2.67 26.50
C PRO A 37 14.40 -1.17 26.56
N THR A 38 15.27 -0.43 27.23
CA THR A 38 15.25 1.03 27.30
C THR A 38 15.41 1.62 25.89
N LEU A 39 14.44 2.41 25.45
CA LEU A 39 14.46 3.06 24.14
C LEU A 39 15.66 4.03 24.04
N GLN A 40 16.47 3.93 22.98
CA GLN A 40 17.56 4.86 22.71
C GLN A 40 16.99 6.23 22.29
N ASN A 41 17.74 7.33 22.48
CA ASN A 41 17.29 8.70 22.15
C ASN A 41 16.78 8.83 20.69
N GLY A 42 17.45 8.17 19.74
CA GLY A 42 17.02 8.17 18.33
C GLY A 42 15.78 7.31 18.03
N ASP A 43 15.41 6.40 18.92
CA ASP A 43 14.16 5.62 18.80
C ASP A 43 13.00 6.41 19.43
N MET A 44 13.23 7.11 20.55
CA MET A 44 12.24 8.02 21.13
C MET A 44 11.86 9.18 20.20
N GLU A 45 12.82 9.79 19.48
CA GLU A 45 12.50 10.86 18.51
C GLU A 45 11.65 10.36 17.34
N LYS A 46 11.87 9.13 16.87
CA LYS A 46 11.06 8.49 15.82
C LYS A 46 9.66 8.16 16.34
N GLU A 47 9.57 7.57 17.53
CA GLU A 47 8.30 7.25 18.20
C GLU A 47 7.44 8.50 18.39
N ASN A 48 8.07 9.61 18.80
CA ASN A 48 7.42 10.90 18.95
C ASN A 48 6.92 11.46 17.60
N SER A 49 7.75 11.42 16.56
CA SER A 49 7.37 11.88 15.21
C SER A 49 6.19 11.09 14.63
N VAL A 50 6.19 9.76 14.78
CA VAL A 50 5.07 8.90 14.36
C VAL A 50 3.81 9.21 15.17
N SER A 51 3.94 9.45 16.48
CA SER A 51 2.82 9.78 17.37
C SER A 51 2.19 11.14 17.04
N GLU A 52 3.00 12.17 16.77
CA GLU A 52 2.52 13.48 16.33
C GLU A 52 1.79 13.39 14.97
N ALA A 53 2.38 12.68 14.01
CA ALA A 53 1.75 12.44 12.72
C ALA A 53 0.44 11.65 12.86
N ARG A 54 0.39 10.69 13.79
CA ARG A 54 -0.83 9.93 14.09
C ARG A 54 -1.94 10.83 14.63
N ALA A 55 -1.65 11.75 15.54
CA ALA A 55 -2.65 12.68 16.07
C ALA A 55 -3.28 13.53 14.95
N LEU A 56 -2.46 14.01 14.02
CA LEU A 56 -2.92 14.71 12.81
C LEU A 56 -3.82 13.82 11.93
N VAL A 57 -3.45 12.56 11.71
CA VAL A 57 -4.26 11.61 10.94
C VAL A 57 -5.61 11.33 11.62
N GLU A 58 -5.62 11.15 12.94
CA GLU A 58 -6.86 10.91 13.69
C GLU A 58 -7.80 12.12 13.65
N ALA A 59 -7.24 13.35 13.67
CA ALA A 59 -8.04 14.56 13.49
C ALA A 59 -8.62 14.66 12.07
N LEU A 60 -7.87 14.28 11.03
CA LEU A 60 -8.40 14.17 9.66
C LEU A 60 -9.49 13.11 9.55
N VAL A 61 -9.31 11.94 10.16
CA VAL A 61 -10.30 10.86 10.18
C VAL A 61 -11.64 11.36 10.72
N ARG A 62 -11.62 12.10 11.84
CA ARG A 62 -12.82 12.71 12.43
C ARG A 62 -13.45 13.75 11.50
N THR A 63 -12.65 14.65 10.95
CA THR A 63 -13.11 15.75 10.11
C THR A 63 -13.71 15.27 8.78
N LEU A 64 -13.15 14.21 8.21
CA LEU A 64 -13.57 13.64 6.92
C LEU A 64 -14.61 12.52 7.06
N HIS A 65 -14.97 12.14 8.30
CA HIS A 65 -15.76 10.94 8.59
C HIS A 65 -15.23 9.69 7.87
N ALA A 66 -13.91 9.57 7.80
CA ALA A 66 -13.25 8.57 6.97
C ALA A 66 -12.98 7.27 7.73
N LYS A 67 -12.98 6.14 7.03
CA LYS A 67 -12.44 4.88 7.57
C LYS A 67 -10.91 4.89 7.44
N LEU A 68 -10.21 4.56 8.52
CA LEU A 68 -8.75 4.44 8.53
C LEU A 68 -8.32 3.01 8.21
N ILE A 69 -7.43 2.85 7.24
CA ILE A 69 -6.66 1.63 6.99
C ILE A 69 -5.20 1.93 7.24
N GLU A 70 -4.56 1.10 8.07
CA GLU A 70 -3.16 1.28 8.43
C GLU A 70 -2.30 0.18 7.80
N THR A 71 -1.18 0.60 7.21
CA THR A 71 -0.14 -0.30 6.71
C THR A 71 1.16 -0.06 7.49
N HIS A 72 2.20 -0.84 7.20
CA HIS A 72 3.52 -0.66 7.82
C HIS A 72 4.11 0.74 7.60
N VAL A 73 3.85 1.39 6.45
CA VAL A 73 4.52 2.65 6.07
C VAL A 73 3.56 3.78 5.68
N SER A 74 2.25 3.56 5.75
CA SER A 74 1.25 4.55 5.35
C SER A 74 -0.08 4.37 6.08
N TRP A 75 -0.81 5.47 6.19
CA TRP A 75 -2.21 5.52 6.56
C TRP A 75 -3.04 5.83 5.32
N VAL A 76 -4.17 5.14 5.15
CA VAL A 76 -5.13 5.37 4.07
C VAL A 76 -6.47 5.74 4.69
N LEU A 77 -6.94 6.95 4.37
CA LEU A 77 -8.21 7.49 4.83
C LEU A 77 -9.22 7.33 3.70
N LEU A 78 -10.26 6.53 3.92
CA LEU A 78 -11.33 6.30 2.97
C LEU A 78 -12.52 7.21 3.32
N GLY A 79 -12.66 8.33 2.61
CA GLY A 79 -13.85 9.18 2.67
C GLY A 79 -15.00 8.59 1.85
N ALA A 80 -16.00 9.42 1.49
CA ALA A 80 -17.14 8.97 0.69
C ALA A 80 -16.71 8.45 -0.69
N ASP A 81 -16.19 9.34 -1.55
CA ASP A 81 -15.78 9.01 -2.92
C ASP A 81 -14.27 9.17 -3.15
N THR A 82 -13.55 9.66 -2.13
CA THR A 82 -12.13 9.98 -2.21
C THR A 82 -11.36 9.23 -1.13
N ALA A 83 -10.15 8.78 -1.49
CA ALA A 83 -9.18 8.21 -0.57
C ALA A 83 -7.92 9.09 -0.51
N TRP A 84 -7.33 9.18 0.68
CA TRP A 84 -6.07 9.89 0.90
C TRP A 84 -5.05 8.94 1.52
N LYS A 85 -3.88 8.82 0.89
CA LYS A 85 -2.76 8.04 1.42
C LYS A 85 -1.67 8.95 1.95
N ILE A 86 -1.39 8.84 3.24
CA ILE A 86 -0.40 9.61 3.98
C ILE A 86 0.75 8.69 4.36
N LYS A 87 1.99 9.11 4.12
CA LYS A 87 3.20 8.33 4.45
C LYS A 87 3.57 8.55 5.92
N LYS A 88 3.89 7.47 6.63
CA LYS A 88 4.38 7.56 8.02
C LYS A 88 5.79 8.17 8.03
N PRO A 89 6.16 8.96 9.05
CA PRO A 89 7.49 9.54 9.17
C PRO A 89 8.52 8.50 9.63
N VAL A 90 8.79 7.50 8.80
CA VAL A 90 9.66 6.36 9.12
C VAL A 90 10.87 6.30 8.20
N ARG A 91 11.95 5.68 8.67
CA ARG A 91 13.12 5.33 7.85
C ARG A 91 13.39 3.84 8.00
N LEU A 92 13.24 3.10 6.90
CA LEU A 92 13.43 1.67 6.80
C LEU A 92 14.53 1.35 5.77
N PRO A 93 15.09 0.13 5.75
CA PRO A 93 16.19 -0.21 4.83
C PRO A 93 15.88 -0.01 3.33
N PHE A 94 14.60 0.06 2.95
CA PHE A 94 14.14 0.18 1.56
C PHE A 94 13.37 1.48 1.29
N VAL A 95 13.15 2.33 2.30
CA VAL A 95 12.39 3.58 2.11
C VAL A 95 12.69 4.61 3.19
N ASP A 96 12.83 5.87 2.77
CA ASP A 96 13.05 7.00 3.68
C ASP A 96 11.92 8.04 3.57
N TYR A 97 11.05 8.05 4.57
CA TYR A 97 9.96 9.02 4.74
C TYR A 97 10.21 9.93 5.95
N SER A 98 11.45 10.00 6.45
CA SER A 98 11.77 10.71 7.70
C SER A 98 11.45 12.21 7.63
N THR A 99 11.67 12.85 6.48
CA THR A 99 11.42 14.29 6.31
C THR A 99 10.14 14.57 5.50
N LEU A 100 9.52 15.71 5.78
CA LEU A 100 8.35 16.18 5.04
C LEU A 100 8.64 16.34 3.53
N ASN A 101 9.85 16.78 3.17
CA ASN A 101 10.26 16.92 1.77
C ASN A 101 10.37 15.56 1.07
N LEU A 102 10.94 14.55 1.73
CA LEU A 102 10.98 13.19 1.18
C LEU A 102 9.55 12.65 1.00
N ARG A 103 8.68 12.81 1.99
CA ARG A 103 7.28 12.36 1.86
C ARG A 103 6.54 13.04 0.71
N ARG A 104 6.77 14.34 0.48
CA ARG A 104 6.28 15.05 -0.71
C ARG A 104 6.79 14.39 -1.99
N ARG A 105 8.11 14.25 -2.14
CA ARG A 105 8.74 13.64 -3.33
C ARG A 105 8.17 12.26 -3.62
N TYR A 106 8.04 11.42 -2.60
CA TYR A 106 7.47 10.08 -2.78
C TYR A 106 5.96 10.08 -3.07
N CYS A 107 5.19 11.09 -2.64
CA CYS A 107 3.81 11.24 -3.08
C CYS A 107 3.73 11.63 -4.57
N GLU A 108 4.62 12.52 -5.01
CA GLU A 108 4.72 12.92 -6.42
C GLU A 108 5.18 11.75 -7.30
N GLU A 109 6.14 10.94 -6.85
CA GLU A 109 6.59 9.74 -7.56
C GLU A 109 5.52 8.65 -7.62
N GLU A 110 4.81 8.41 -6.52
CA GLU A 110 3.66 7.49 -6.52
C GLU A 110 2.60 7.91 -7.54
N LEU A 111 2.29 9.22 -7.59
CA LEU A 111 1.36 9.79 -8.56
C LEU A 111 1.88 9.60 -10.00
N ARG A 112 3.13 9.95 -10.27
CA ARG A 112 3.77 9.85 -11.59
C ARG A 112 3.79 8.42 -12.11
N LEU A 113 4.16 7.47 -11.26
CA LEU A 113 4.26 6.05 -11.63
C LEU A 113 2.88 5.43 -11.84
N ASN A 114 1.95 5.62 -10.89
CA ASN A 114 0.69 4.90 -10.92
C ASN A 114 -0.32 5.48 -11.92
N ARG A 115 -0.24 6.79 -12.24
CA ARG A 115 -1.09 7.39 -13.30
C ARG A 115 -0.89 6.77 -14.67
N ARG A 116 0.26 6.14 -14.93
CA ARG A 116 0.51 5.41 -16.20
C ARG A 116 -0.43 4.23 -16.37
N LEU A 117 -0.91 3.64 -15.28
CA LEU A 117 -1.82 2.49 -15.28
C LEU A 117 -3.24 2.86 -14.86
N ALA A 118 -3.41 3.88 -14.02
CA ALA A 118 -4.70 4.25 -13.44
C ALA A 118 -4.88 5.79 -13.37
N PRO A 119 -4.92 6.49 -14.52
CA PRO A 119 -4.93 7.96 -14.55
C PRO A 119 -6.19 8.56 -13.90
N SER A 120 -7.34 7.90 -14.02
CA SER A 120 -8.60 8.33 -13.39
C SER A 120 -8.67 8.04 -11.89
N LEU A 121 -7.86 7.09 -11.40
CA LEU A 121 -7.82 6.72 -9.99
C LEU A 121 -6.96 7.69 -9.18
N TYR A 122 -5.84 8.16 -9.73
CA TYR A 122 -4.91 9.01 -9.01
C TYR A 122 -5.14 10.49 -9.35
N LEU A 123 -5.74 11.24 -8.43
CA LEU A 123 -6.26 12.60 -8.66
C LEU A 123 -5.22 13.70 -8.43
N GLY A 124 -4.23 13.47 -7.57
CA GLY A 124 -3.16 14.44 -7.33
C GLY A 124 -2.45 14.24 -5.99
N VAL A 125 -1.62 15.21 -5.62
CA VAL A 125 -1.06 15.34 -4.27
C VAL A 125 -1.80 16.47 -3.56
N ALA A 126 -2.37 16.19 -2.39
CA ALA A 126 -3.02 17.16 -1.53
C ALA A 126 -2.05 17.63 -0.44
N ARG A 127 -2.14 18.91 -0.08
CA ARG A 127 -1.45 19.47 1.08
C ARG A 127 -2.32 19.30 2.31
N ILE A 128 -1.73 18.98 3.45
CA ILE A 128 -2.39 19.02 4.74
C ILE A 128 -1.79 20.20 5.51
N THR A 129 -2.63 21.17 5.83
CA THR A 129 -2.28 22.42 6.50
C THR A 129 -3.05 22.56 7.81
N GLY A 130 -2.97 23.72 8.47
CA GLY A 130 -3.58 23.95 9.76
C GLY A 130 -2.72 23.44 10.92
N THR A 131 -3.38 23.02 12.00
CA THR A 131 -2.72 22.48 13.20
C THR A 131 -2.92 20.98 13.30
N PRO A 132 -2.11 20.25 14.10
CA PRO A 132 -2.32 18.82 14.31
C PRO A 132 -3.72 18.45 14.85
N LEU A 133 -4.35 19.35 15.60
CA LEU A 133 -5.70 19.14 16.16
C LEU A 133 -6.82 19.57 15.22
N ALA A 134 -6.55 20.49 14.29
CA ALA A 134 -7.51 20.98 13.30
C ALA A 134 -6.87 21.03 11.89
N PRO A 135 -6.54 19.85 11.31
CA PRO A 135 -5.91 19.78 10.01
C PRO A 135 -6.89 20.08 8.88
N GLN A 136 -6.40 20.68 7.80
CA GLN A 136 -7.19 21.06 6.63
C GLN A 136 -6.56 20.53 5.35
N LEU A 137 -7.35 19.88 4.51
CA LEU A 137 -6.94 19.50 3.16
C LEU A 137 -6.92 20.73 2.25
N ASP A 138 -5.79 20.94 1.59
CA ASP A 138 -5.51 22.03 0.66
C ASP A 138 -5.81 23.44 1.21
N GLY A 139 -5.88 23.57 2.54
CA GLY A 139 -6.10 24.83 3.25
C GLY A 139 -4.92 25.80 3.18
N PRO A 140 -5.09 27.02 3.72
CA PRO A 140 -4.03 28.01 3.76
C PRO A 140 -2.98 27.70 4.85
N GLY A 141 -1.82 28.36 4.73
CA GLY A 141 -0.77 28.33 5.76
C GLY A 141 0.30 27.25 5.56
N LYS A 142 1.04 26.97 6.64
CA LYS A 142 2.18 26.05 6.61
C LYS A 142 1.70 24.62 6.38
N VAL A 143 2.37 23.92 5.47
CA VAL A 143 2.13 22.49 5.23
C VAL A 143 2.69 21.68 6.40
N GLN A 144 1.84 20.86 6.98
CA GLN A 144 2.17 19.89 8.02
C GLN A 144 2.47 18.51 7.41
N GLU A 145 1.74 18.13 6.36
CA GLU A 145 1.89 16.82 5.70
C GLU A 145 1.40 16.84 4.24
N TYR A 146 1.72 15.80 3.47
CA TYR A 146 1.19 15.56 2.12
C TYR A 146 0.42 14.23 2.05
N ALA A 147 -0.56 14.18 1.14
CA ALA A 147 -1.29 12.96 0.85
C ALA A 147 -1.41 12.73 -0.66
N VAL A 148 -1.32 11.48 -1.10
CA VAL A 148 -1.79 11.11 -2.45
C VAL A 148 -3.32 11.04 -2.41
N ARG A 149 -3.99 11.86 -3.21
CA ARG A 149 -5.46 11.89 -3.36
C ARG A 149 -5.87 10.97 -4.51
N MET A 150 -6.81 10.07 -4.23
CA MET A 150 -7.27 9.05 -5.16
C MET A 150 -8.79 8.96 -5.15
N CYS A 151 -9.41 8.47 -6.22
CA CYS A 151 -10.79 7.97 -6.16
C CYS A 151 -10.84 6.78 -5.21
N ARG A 152 -11.84 6.73 -4.33
CA ARG A 152 -12.08 5.55 -3.49
C ARG A 152 -12.63 4.43 -4.37
N PHE A 153 -12.13 3.21 -4.18
CA PHE A 153 -12.77 2.03 -4.74
C PHE A 153 -14.13 1.81 -4.06
N PRO A 154 -15.20 1.50 -4.82
CA PRO A 154 -16.43 1.03 -4.22
C PRO A 154 -16.18 -0.18 -3.32
N ASP A 155 -16.96 -0.33 -2.25
CA ASP A 155 -16.84 -1.49 -1.37
C ASP A 155 -17.09 -2.78 -2.14
N GLY A 156 -16.24 -3.78 -1.96
CA GLY A 156 -16.29 -5.04 -2.71
C GLY A 156 -15.63 -4.98 -4.10
N ALA A 157 -15.13 -3.82 -4.54
CA ALA A 157 -14.49 -3.70 -5.85
C ALA A 157 -13.05 -4.23 -5.88
N LEU A 158 -12.41 -4.44 -4.72
CA LEU A 158 -11.06 -4.99 -4.67
C LEU A 158 -11.07 -6.47 -5.06
N PHE A 159 -10.10 -6.91 -5.87
CA PHE A 159 -9.97 -8.32 -6.25
C PHE A 159 -9.86 -9.25 -5.03
N SER A 160 -9.25 -8.79 -3.94
CA SER A 160 -9.21 -9.56 -2.68
C SER A 160 -10.60 -9.79 -2.08
N GLU A 161 -11.48 -8.79 -2.16
CA GLU A 161 -12.85 -8.87 -1.67
C GLU A 161 -13.71 -9.73 -2.61
N GLN A 162 -13.55 -9.55 -3.92
CA GLN A 162 -14.24 -10.37 -4.93
C GLN A 162 -13.83 -11.84 -4.86
N LEU A 163 -12.55 -12.12 -4.61
CA LEU A 163 -12.05 -13.48 -4.42
C LEU A 163 -12.69 -14.11 -3.18
N ALA A 164 -12.70 -13.38 -2.06
CA ALA A 164 -13.34 -13.85 -0.82
C ALA A 164 -14.85 -14.08 -0.98
N ALA A 165 -15.52 -13.25 -1.79
CA ALA A 165 -16.94 -13.37 -2.10
C ALA A 165 -17.25 -14.40 -3.22
N GLY A 166 -16.24 -15.00 -3.85
CA GLY A 166 -16.42 -15.93 -4.98
C GLY A 166 -16.95 -15.26 -6.26
N THR A 167 -16.83 -13.94 -6.38
CA THR A 167 -17.30 -13.15 -7.54
C THR A 167 -16.19 -12.79 -8.53
N LEU A 168 -14.93 -13.00 -8.16
CA LEU A 168 -13.79 -12.78 -9.05
C LEU A 168 -13.77 -13.84 -10.16
N ARG A 169 -13.81 -13.42 -11.42
CA ARG A 169 -13.86 -14.34 -12.55
C ARG A 169 -12.47 -14.54 -13.16
N PRO A 170 -12.18 -15.69 -13.79
CA PRO A 170 -10.91 -15.93 -14.47
C PRO A 170 -10.55 -14.85 -15.50
N GLU A 171 -11.55 -14.33 -16.22
CA GLU A 171 -11.35 -13.32 -17.26
C GLU A 171 -10.84 -11.99 -16.68
N ASP A 172 -11.21 -11.66 -15.44
CA ASP A 172 -10.76 -10.46 -14.75
C ASP A 172 -9.26 -10.59 -14.38
N VAL A 173 -8.83 -11.81 -14.02
CA VAL A 173 -7.42 -12.14 -13.75
C VAL A 173 -6.59 -12.11 -15.03
N ASP A 174 -7.09 -12.71 -16.12
CA ASP A 174 -6.42 -12.68 -17.42
C ASP A 174 -6.24 -11.24 -17.90
N ARG A 175 -7.26 -10.39 -17.74
CA ARG A 175 -7.18 -8.97 -18.11
C ARG A 175 -6.11 -8.23 -17.32
N LEU A 176 -6.02 -8.48 -16.02
CA LEU A 176 -4.97 -7.92 -15.17
C LEU A 176 -3.58 -8.39 -15.62
N ALA A 177 -3.42 -9.69 -15.89
CA ALA A 177 -2.17 -10.27 -16.34
C ALA A 177 -1.68 -9.64 -17.65
N TRP A 178 -2.58 -9.50 -18.64
CA TRP A 178 -2.25 -8.84 -19.92
C TRP A 178 -1.87 -7.37 -19.75
N LEU A 179 -2.56 -6.64 -18.88
CA LEU A 179 -2.26 -5.24 -18.59
C LEU A 179 -0.86 -5.09 -17.97
N VAL A 180 -0.52 -5.94 -16.98
CA VAL A 180 0.78 -5.93 -16.32
C VAL A 180 1.89 -6.33 -17.30
N ALA A 181 1.71 -7.43 -18.04
CA ALA A 181 2.69 -7.90 -19.01
C ALA A 181 2.97 -6.85 -20.09
N GLY A 182 1.91 -6.25 -20.65
CA GLY A 182 2.05 -5.18 -21.63
C GLY A 182 2.77 -3.94 -21.07
N PHE A 183 2.51 -3.57 -19.82
CA PHE A 183 3.20 -2.45 -19.16
C PHE A 183 4.69 -2.73 -18.92
N GLN A 184 5.03 -3.94 -18.48
CA GLN A 184 6.41 -4.36 -18.25
C GLN A 184 7.22 -4.38 -19.55
N GLN A 185 6.65 -4.91 -20.63
CA GLN A 185 7.31 -4.95 -21.95
C GLN A 185 7.65 -3.56 -22.51
N ARG A 186 6.87 -2.54 -22.17
CA ARG A 186 7.08 -1.15 -22.63
C ARG A 186 7.90 -0.30 -21.66
N SER A 187 8.21 -0.83 -20.48
CA SER A 187 9.02 -0.09 -19.51
C SER A 187 10.49 -0.25 -19.85
N PRO A 188 11.29 0.84 -19.81
CA PRO A 188 12.71 0.74 -20.09
C PRO A 188 13.37 -0.24 -19.12
N PRO A 189 14.36 -1.04 -19.56
CA PRO A 189 15.17 -1.83 -18.66
C PRO A 189 15.82 -0.90 -17.63
N THR A 190 15.67 -1.22 -16.36
CA THR A 190 16.49 -0.58 -15.32
C THR A 190 17.79 -1.37 -15.25
N GLU A 191 18.93 -0.69 -15.24
CA GLU A 191 20.19 -1.34 -14.88
C GLU A 191 20.05 -2.00 -13.51
N ALA A 192 20.68 -3.17 -13.31
CA ALA A 192 20.70 -3.78 -11.99
C ALA A 192 21.44 -2.83 -11.04
N ALA A 193 20.68 -2.04 -10.27
CA ALA A 193 21.26 -1.22 -9.23
C ALA A 193 21.77 -2.17 -8.13
N ASP A 194 23.07 -2.08 -7.84
CA ASP A 194 23.63 -2.63 -6.60
C ASP A 194 23.02 -1.85 -5.43
N GLY A 195 21.85 -2.30 -4.99
CA GLY A 195 21.12 -1.73 -3.86
C GLY A 195 19.97 -0.78 -4.24
N PHE A 196 18.92 -0.80 -3.42
CA PHE A 196 17.78 0.12 -3.49
C PHE A 196 18.21 1.54 -3.12
N ALA A 197 18.69 2.32 -4.08
CA ALA A 197 18.91 3.75 -3.93
C ALA A 197 17.93 4.52 -4.84
N LEU A 198 17.05 5.33 -4.24
CA LEU A 198 16.20 6.35 -4.88
C LEU A 198 16.31 7.69 -4.13
#